data_AF-A0A353LYG5-F1
#
_entry.id   AF-A0A353LYG5-F1
#
_cell.length_a   1.000
_cell.length_b   1.000
_cell.length_c   1.000
_cell.angle_alpha   90.00
_cell.angle_beta   90.00
_cell.angle_gamma   90.00
#
_symmetry.space_group_name_H-M   'P 1'
#
loop_
_entity.id
_entity.type
_entity.pdbx_description
1 polymer ?
#
loop_
_entity_poly.entity_id
_entity_poly.type
_entity_poly.pdbx_seq_one_letter_code
_entity_poly.pdbx_strand_id
1 'polypeptide(L)'
;MTESLKRYNHGLVERKWKKSWNEEGAKRCAPAVCALLIPKTTAELDLENARLMVLANFFAASLFEEKVSIAALGAQASWLESSSYLGLWAKDLGFGTYDFAVVPRDYAAPGQPNSLRVLASGRLLNGGPVSDFLPDFGGDALRIYFLYLGPPGRDYEFRWQGLVSAHRFVQRVWQLGSRAEEDALDQGAQERLLVLKSAVAARVLQKKPHTALAAIMGYIKGKQRLTKAEALVIAKLLRPFTPFLSAELLYLVAAL
;
A
#
# COMPACT_ATOMS: atom_id res chain seq x y z
N MET A 1 -13.17 -28.63 -8.57
CA MET A 1 -13.25 -27.18 -8.22
C MET A 1 -11.90 -26.58 -7.78
N THR A 2 -10.75 -27.14 -8.18
CA THR A 2 -9.44 -26.88 -7.56
C THR A 2 -8.44 -26.11 -8.44
N GLU A 3 -8.81 -25.72 -9.65
CA GLU A 3 -7.86 -25.17 -10.63
C GLU A 3 -7.84 -23.63 -10.72
N SER A 4 -8.88 -22.92 -10.25
CA SER A 4 -8.98 -21.46 -10.37
C SER A 4 -8.19 -20.66 -9.32
N LEU A 5 -7.58 -21.30 -8.32
CA LEU A 5 -6.81 -20.66 -7.25
C LEU A 5 -5.30 -20.54 -7.54
N LYS A 6 -4.81 -20.98 -8.71
CA LYS A 6 -3.36 -21.08 -8.98
C LYS A 6 -2.64 -19.72 -9.08
N ARG A 7 -3.31 -18.64 -9.51
CA ARG A 7 -2.73 -17.31 -9.72
C ARG A 7 -3.61 -16.22 -9.10
N TYR A 8 -2.99 -15.20 -8.51
CA TYR A 8 -3.71 -14.03 -8.03
C TYR A 8 -4.26 -13.25 -9.22
N ASN A 9 -5.59 -13.20 -9.34
CA ASN A 9 -6.30 -12.40 -10.32
C ASN A 9 -6.62 -11.04 -9.71
N HIS A 10 -5.70 -10.08 -9.86
CA HIS A 10 -5.83 -8.74 -9.30
C HIS A 10 -7.12 -8.07 -9.79
N GLY A 11 -7.44 -8.14 -11.09
CA GLY A 11 -8.63 -7.50 -11.64
C GLY A 11 -9.95 -7.99 -11.02
N LEU A 12 -10.06 -9.28 -10.70
CA LEU A 12 -11.23 -9.82 -9.99
C LEU A 12 -11.27 -9.34 -8.53
N VAL A 13 -10.16 -9.48 -7.81
CA VAL A 13 -10.06 -9.18 -6.38
C VAL A 13 -10.23 -7.69 -6.11
N GLU A 14 -9.56 -6.84 -6.89
CA GLU A 14 -9.67 -5.39 -6.81
C GLU A 14 -11.12 -4.94 -7.06
N ARG A 15 -11.80 -5.46 -8.10
CA ARG A 15 -13.21 -5.12 -8.34
C ARG A 15 -14.11 -5.53 -7.17
N LYS A 16 -13.94 -6.74 -6.63
CA LYS A 16 -14.71 -7.25 -5.48
C LYS A 16 -14.58 -6.29 -4.29
N TRP A 17 -13.35 -5.97 -3.89
CA TRP A 17 -13.11 -5.17 -2.69
C TRP A 17 -13.37 -3.68 -2.91
N LYS A 18 -13.11 -3.12 -4.10
CA LYS A 18 -13.54 -1.75 -4.42
C LYS A 18 -15.05 -1.58 -4.26
N LYS A 19 -15.84 -2.54 -4.75
CA LYS A 19 -17.31 -2.51 -4.60
C LYS A 19 -17.71 -2.55 -3.11
N SER A 20 -17.26 -3.56 -2.38
CA SER A 20 -17.56 -3.72 -0.94
C SER A 20 -17.16 -2.48 -0.15
N TRP A 21 -15.98 -1.92 -0.42
CA TRP A 21 -15.55 -0.78 0.34
C TRP A 21 -16.24 0.54 -0.04
N ASN A 22 -16.70 0.69 -1.28
CA ASN A 22 -17.54 1.83 -1.66
C ASN A 22 -18.89 1.80 -0.95
N GLU A 23 -19.46 0.60 -0.73
CA GLU A 23 -20.70 0.40 0.02
C GLU A 23 -20.53 0.70 1.52
N GLU A 24 -19.41 0.26 2.11
CA GLU A 24 -19.09 0.52 3.52
C GLU A 24 -18.74 2.00 3.80
N GLY A 25 -18.27 2.72 2.77
CA GLY A 25 -17.78 4.09 2.88
C GLY A 25 -16.43 4.19 3.61
N ALA A 26 -15.68 5.26 3.34
CA ALA A 26 -14.50 5.59 4.12
C ALA A 26 -14.91 6.28 5.43
N LYS A 27 -14.42 5.79 6.57
CA LYS A 27 -14.54 6.54 7.82
C LYS A 27 -13.74 7.83 7.67
N ARG A 28 -14.34 8.95 8.08
CA ARG A 28 -13.65 10.25 8.10
C ARG A 28 -12.52 10.14 9.10
N CYS A 29 -11.28 10.35 8.66
CA CYS A 29 -10.15 10.32 9.56
C CYS A 29 -9.94 11.73 10.11
N ALA A 30 -10.43 11.95 11.32
CA ALA A 30 -9.68 12.76 12.26
C ALA A 30 -8.81 11.72 12.99
N PRO A 31 -7.48 11.72 12.78
CA PRO A 31 -6.63 12.84 12.41
C PRO A 31 -6.39 12.96 10.89
N ALA A 32 -6.16 14.17 10.39
CA ALA A 32 -6.12 14.45 8.96
C ALA A 32 -4.71 14.18 8.38
N VAL A 33 -4.58 13.20 7.48
CA VAL A 33 -3.34 12.97 6.71
C VAL A 33 -3.48 13.54 5.32
N CYS A 34 -2.46 14.24 4.81
CA CYS A 34 -2.46 14.77 3.46
C CYS A 34 -1.25 14.35 2.61
N ALA A 35 -1.46 14.37 1.30
CA ALA A 35 -0.42 14.37 0.28
C ALA A 35 -0.52 15.69 -0.49
N LEU A 36 0.55 16.48 -0.50
CA LEU A 36 0.69 17.62 -1.40
C LEU A 36 1.13 17.11 -2.77
N LEU A 37 0.31 17.32 -3.81
CA LEU A 37 0.63 16.84 -5.14
C LEU A 37 1.40 17.88 -5.95
N ILE A 38 2.21 17.39 -6.88
CA ILE A 38 2.97 18.21 -7.82
C ILE A 38 2.00 18.59 -8.95
N PRO A 39 1.85 19.88 -9.30
CA PRO A 39 1.05 20.28 -10.44
C PRO A 39 1.58 19.66 -11.73
N LYS A 40 0.67 19.07 -12.49
CA LYS A 40 0.91 18.52 -13.82
C LYS A 40 -0.21 19.00 -14.72
N THR A 41 0.10 19.19 -16.00
CA THR A 41 -0.88 19.54 -17.03
C THR A 41 -1.63 18.32 -17.55
N THR A 42 -1.17 17.11 -17.24
CA THR A 42 -1.78 15.85 -17.67
C THR A 42 -3.05 15.55 -16.88
N ALA A 43 -4.08 15.06 -17.58
CA ALA A 43 -5.32 14.62 -16.94
C ALA A 43 -5.18 13.31 -16.17
N GLU A 44 -4.16 12.50 -16.51
CA GLU A 44 -3.91 11.21 -15.87
C GLU A 44 -2.95 11.31 -14.69
N LEU A 45 -3.17 10.45 -13.69
CA LEU A 45 -2.35 10.36 -12.49
C LEU A 45 -1.00 9.69 -12.82
N ASP A 46 0.09 10.44 -12.75
CA ASP A 46 1.44 9.91 -12.96
C ASP A 46 1.96 9.10 -11.75
N LEU A 47 3.05 8.35 -11.95
CA LEU A 47 3.65 7.55 -10.88
C LEU A 47 4.17 8.39 -9.69
N GLU A 48 4.56 9.64 -9.93
CA GLU A 48 5.14 10.51 -8.91
C GLU A 48 4.09 10.97 -7.89
N ASN A 49 2.96 11.50 -8.38
CA ASN A 49 1.81 11.85 -7.57
C ASN A 49 1.14 10.61 -6.97
N ALA A 50 1.07 9.50 -7.72
CA ALA A 50 0.58 8.24 -7.17
C ALA A 50 1.41 7.78 -5.96
N ARG A 51 2.75 7.87 -6.04
CA ARG A 51 3.64 7.53 -4.93
C ARG A 51 3.44 8.42 -3.71
N LEU A 52 3.24 9.73 -3.90
CA LEU A 52 2.93 10.66 -2.80
C LEU A 52 1.65 10.25 -2.07
N MET A 53 0.57 9.96 -2.82
CA MET A 53 -0.70 9.52 -2.26
C MET A 53 -0.58 8.15 -1.57
N VAL A 54 0.14 7.20 -2.16
CA VAL A 54 0.37 5.87 -1.57
C VAL A 54 1.17 5.97 -0.28
N LEU A 55 2.20 6.81 -0.21
CA LEU A 55 2.95 7.04 1.02
C LEU A 55 2.05 7.66 2.11
N ALA A 56 1.24 8.66 1.77
CA ALA A 56 0.32 9.28 2.72
C ALA A 56 -0.68 8.26 3.27
N ASN A 57 -1.32 7.50 2.38
CA ASN A 57 -2.26 6.45 2.78
C ASN A 57 -1.59 5.31 3.55
N PHE A 58 -0.37 4.92 3.19
CA PHE A 58 0.42 3.93 3.92
C PHE A 58 0.63 4.35 5.38
N PHE A 59 1.11 5.58 5.61
CA PHE A 59 1.33 6.08 6.96
C PHE A 59 0.02 6.29 7.70
N ALA A 60 -1.03 6.76 7.02
CA ALA A 60 -2.35 6.90 7.62
C ALA A 60 -2.88 5.54 8.10
N ALA A 61 -2.86 4.52 7.25
CA ALA A 61 -3.33 3.17 7.59
C ALA A 61 -2.41 2.41 8.57
N SER A 62 -1.16 2.84 8.74
CA SER A 62 -0.22 2.20 9.67
C SER A 62 -0.15 2.88 11.04
N LEU A 63 -0.45 4.18 11.09
CA LEU A 63 -0.49 4.97 12.32
C LEU A 63 -1.89 4.98 12.95
N PHE A 64 -2.93 4.76 12.15
CA PHE A 64 -4.33 4.82 12.55
C PHE A 64 -5.07 3.54 12.14
N GLU A 65 -6.21 3.27 12.79
CA GLU A 65 -7.06 2.12 12.47
C GLU A 65 -7.80 2.25 11.12
N GLU A 66 -8.62 1.26 10.78
CA GLU A 66 -8.98 0.85 9.43
C GLU A 66 -9.67 1.88 8.51
N LYS A 67 -9.35 1.80 7.20
CA LYS A 67 -9.98 2.50 6.05
C LYS A 67 -9.94 4.03 6.15
N VAL A 68 -8.71 4.54 6.15
CA VAL A 68 -8.41 5.97 6.27
C VAL A 68 -8.49 6.67 4.91
N SER A 69 -9.27 7.74 4.85
CA SER A 69 -9.21 8.71 3.76
C SER A 69 -8.05 9.70 3.96
N ILE A 70 -7.42 10.10 2.87
CA ILE A 70 -6.38 11.15 2.85
C ILE A 70 -6.87 12.38 2.10
N ALA A 71 -6.34 13.54 2.46
CA ALA A 71 -6.46 14.74 1.63
C ALA A 71 -5.40 14.71 0.52
N ALA A 72 -5.80 14.88 -0.74
CA ALA A 72 -4.87 14.99 -1.87
C ALA A 72 -4.92 16.43 -2.39
N LEU A 73 -3.98 17.24 -1.92
CA LEU A 73 -3.99 18.69 -2.13
C LEU A 73 -3.50 19.00 -3.54
N GLY A 74 -4.32 19.74 -4.30
CA GLY A 74 -4.04 20.03 -5.72
C GLY A 74 -4.36 18.87 -6.65
N ALA A 75 -5.16 17.89 -6.20
CA ALA A 75 -5.59 16.78 -7.04
C ALA A 75 -6.67 17.20 -8.04
N GLN A 76 -6.56 16.70 -9.26
CA GLN A 76 -7.65 16.77 -10.24
C GLN A 76 -8.69 15.67 -9.96
N ALA A 77 -9.94 15.88 -10.37
CA ALA A 77 -11.01 14.90 -10.17
C ALA A 77 -10.67 13.52 -10.79
N SER A 78 -10.09 13.52 -12.00
CA SER A 78 -9.60 12.32 -12.69
C SER A 78 -8.51 11.57 -11.91
N TRP A 79 -7.66 12.29 -11.18
CA TRP A 79 -6.61 11.69 -10.36
C TRP A 79 -7.21 11.01 -9.14
N LEU A 80 -8.21 11.63 -8.51
CA LEU A 80 -8.93 11.03 -7.37
C LEU A 80 -9.62 9.73 -7.80
N GLU A 81 -10.27 9.70 -8.97
CA GLU A 81 -10.86 8.49 -9.52
C GLU A 81 -9.81 7.40 -9.77
N SER A 82 -8.70 7.76 -10.43
CA SER A 82 -7.59 6.86 -10.71
C SER A 82 -6.95 6.29 -9.45
N SER A 83 -6.88 7.08 -8.38
CA SER A 83 -6.31 6.68 -7.09
C SER A 83 -7.05 5.50 -6.44
N SER A 84 -8.34 5.33 -6.75
CA SER A 84 -9.15 4.21 -6.24
C SER A 84 -8.63 2.84 -6.69
N TYR A 85 -7.97 2.76 -7.85
CA TYR A 85 -7.32 1.54 -8.34
C TYR A 85 -6.07 1.18 -7.54
N LEU A 86 -5.51 2.14 -6.80
CA LEU A 86 -4.43 1.91 -5.83
C LEU A 86 -4.98 1.66 -4.42
N GLY A 87 -6.28 1.41 -4.25
CA GLY A 87 -6.90 1.20 -2.94
C GLY A 87 -6.90 2.46 -2.06
N LEU A 88 -6.89 3.64 -2.67
CA LEU A 88 -6.88 4.92 -1.97
C LEU A 88 -8.29 5.50 -1.90
N TRP A 89 -8.67 6.01 -0.72
CA TRP A 89 -9.70 7.05 -0.62
C TRP A 89 -9.02 8.38 -0.48
N ALA A 90 -9.09 9.17 -1.54
CA ALA A 90 -8.59 10.53 -1.55
C ALA A 90 -9.74 11.50 -1.80
N LYS A 91 -9.66 12.66 -1.14
CA LYS A 91 -10.54 13.81 -1.41
C LYS A 91 -9.67 15.04 -1.54
N ASP A 92 -10.05 15.96 -2.41
CA ASP A 92 -9.50 17.31 -2.33
C ASP A 92 -10.24 18.05 -1.21
N LEU A 93 -9.55 18.24 -0.09
CA LEU A 93 -10.08 18.94 1.09
C LEU A 93 -9.50 20.35 1.23
N GLY A 94 -8.66 20.79 0.28
CA GLY A 94 -7.96 22.06 0.33
C GLY A 94 -6.93 22.16 1.47
N PHE A 95 -6.34 23.36 1.61
CA PHE A 95 -5.34 23.61 2.64
C PHE A 95 -5.99 23.73 4.04
N GLY A 96 -5.33 23.13 5.03
CA GLY A 96 -5.79 23.06 6.42
C GLY A 96 -4.70 22.54 7.34
N THR A 97 -5.06 22.24 8.60
CA THR A 97 -4.16 21.62 9.58
C THR A 97 -4.25 20.10 9.48
N TYR A 98 -3.10 19.45 9.39
CA TYR A 98 -2.95 18.01 9.22
C TYR A 98 -2.00 17.42 10.26
N ASP A 99 -2.25 16.20 10.73
CA ASP A 99 -1.38 15.53 11.71
C ASP A 99 -0.13 14.94 11.05
N PHE A 100 -0.26 14.57 9.78
CA PHE A 100 0.83 14.07 8.96
C PHE A 100 0.69 14.54 7.52
N ALA A 101 1.76 15.06 6.94
CA ALA A 101 1.82 15.46 5.54
C ALA A 101 2.94 14.71 4.80
N VAL A 102 2.61 14.16 3.64
CA VAL A 102 3.61 13.75 2.64
C VAL A 102 3.73 14.85 1.62
N VAL A 103 4.94 15.38 1.44
CA VAL A 103 5.19 16.48 0.51
C VAL A 103 6.34 16.13 -0.44
N PRO A 104 6.34 16.59 -1.68
CA PRO A 104 7.51 16.55 -2.55
C PRO A 104 8.67 17.34 -1.92
N ARG A 105 9.87 16.73 -1.85
CA ARG A 105 11.05 17.32 -1.19
C ARG A 105 11.48 18.66 -1.78
N ASP A 106 11.47 18.77 -3.11
CA ASP A 106 12.05 19.90 -3.84
C ASP A 106 11.00 20.76 -4.55
N TYR A 107 9.74 20.71 -4.11
CA TYR A 107 8.66 21.51 -4.68
C TYR A 107 8.12 22.49 -3.65
N ALA A 108 8.48 23.76 -3.80
CA ALA A 108 7.89 24.85 -3.06
C ALA A 108 6.56 25.24 -3.72
N ALA A 109 5.49 24.50 -3.44
CA ALA A 109 4.15 24.92 -3.80
C ALA A 109 3.77 26.19 -3.00
N PRO A 110 2.98 27.12 -3.56
CA PRO A 110 2.25 28.07 -2.74
C PRO A 110 1.34 27.29 -1.78
N GLY A 111 1.58 27.43 -0.47
CA GLY A 111 0.79 26.76 0.57
C GLY A 111 1.30 25.35 0.93
N GLN A 112 2.41 25.24 1.66
CA GLN A 112 2.68 23.96 2.33
C GLN A 112 1.56 23.67 3.34
N PRO A 113 1.09 22.41 3.45
CA PRO A 113 0.10 22.07 4.46
C PRO A 113 0.69 22.35 5.85
N ASN A 114 -0.09 23.00 6.70
CA ASN A 114 0.28 23.13 8.11
C ASN A 114 0.18 21.75 8.75
N SER A 115 1.32 21.15 9.12
CA SER A 115 1.32 19.81 9.68
C SER A 115 2.33 19.57 10.79
N LEU A 116 1.91 18.84 11.82
CA LEU A 116 2.76 18.46 12.96
C LEU A 116 3.93 17.56 12.54
N ARG A 117 3.73 16.70 11.54
CA ARG A 117 4.74 15.75 11.07
C ARG A 117 4.80 15.76 9.55
N VAL A 118 5.97 16.05 9.00
CA VAL A 118 6.18 16.05 7.54
C VAL A 118 7.07 14.88 7.13
N LEU A 119 6.73 14.24 6.02
CA LEU A 119 7.59 13.33 5.27
C LEU A 119 7.85 13.92 3.89
N ALA A 120 9.09 14.29 3.63
CA ALA A 120 9.52 14.64 2.28
C ALA A 120 9.71 13.35 1.45
N SER A 121 9.04 13.28 0.30
CA SER A 121 9.25 12.27 -0.73
C SER A 121 10.18 12.83 -1.79
N GLY A 122 11.17 12.04 -2.20
CA GLY A 122 11.99 12.38 -3.36
C GLY A 122 11.17 12.38 -4.65
N ARG A 123 11.81 12.86 -5.70
CA ARG A 123 11.24 13.23 -6.99
C ARG A 123 11.68 12.26 -8.10
N LEU A 124 11.36 12.62 -9.34
CA LEU A 124 11.96 12.10 -10.58
C LEU A 124 11.62 10.65 -10.92
N LEU A 125 10.50 10.13 -10.41
CA LEU A 125 10.07 8.77 -10.74
C LEU A 125 9.86 8.57 -12.24
N ASN A 126 9.53 9.65 -12.99
CA ASN A 126 9.64 9.71 -14.46
C ASN A 126 9.10 8.46 -15.18
N GLY A 127 7.80 8.20 -15.02
CA GLY A 127 7.07 7.14 -15.72
C GLY A 127 5.75 7.64 -16.30
N GLY A 128 5.08 6.78 -17.05
CA GLY A 128 3.75 7.04 -17.61
C GLY A 128 2.66 7.15 -16.55
N PRO A 129 1.42 7.40 -16.96
CA PRO A 129 0.26 7.37 -16.07
C PRO A 129 0.06 5.98 -15.45
N VAL A 130 -0.54 5.92 -14.24
CA VAL A 130 -0.80 4.64 -13.55
C VAL A 130 -1.68 3.69 -14.37
N SER A 131 -2.55 4.23 -15.23
CA SER A 131 -3.43 3.51 -16.16
C SER A 131 -2.66 2.55 -17.07
N ASP A 132 -1.44 2.88 -17.47
CA ASP A 132 -0.60 2.04 -18.34
C ASP A 132 -0.16 0.73 -17.66
N PHE A 133 -0.14 0.69 -16.32
CA PHE A 133 0.41 -0.44 -15.56
C PHE A 133 -0.66 -1.28 -14.88
N LEU A 134 -1.81 -0.68 -14.56
CA LEU A 134 -2.90 -1.33 -13.83
C LEU A 134 -3.42 -2.61 -14.50
N PRO A 135 -3.65 -2.67 -15.83
CA PRO A 135 -4.16 -3.87 -16.49
C PRO A 135 -3.28 -5.11 -16.24
N ASP A 136 -1.97 -4.96 -16.28
CA ASP A 136 -1.02 -6.08 -16.22
C ASP A 136 -0.57 -6.42 -14.79
N PHE A 137 -0.43 -5.42 -13.92
CA PHE A 137 0.20 -5.59 -12.61
C PHE A 137 -0.76 -5.41 -11.43
N GLY A 138 -1.82 -4.60 -11.58
CA GLY A 138 -2.73 -4.24 -10.51
C GLY A 138 -2.18 -3.21 -9.53
N GLY A 139 -3.07 -2.68 -8.69
CA GLY A 139 -2.78 -1.62 -7.73
C GLY A 139 -1.83 -2.07 -6.62
N ASP A 140 -2.01 -3.29 -6.11
CA ASP A 140 -1.16 -3.82 -5.03
C ASP A 140 0.31 -3.94 -5.44
N ALA A 141 0.59 -4.34 -6.68
CA ALA A 141 1.95 -4.41 -7.19
C ALA A 141 2.57 -3.01 -7.32
N LEU A 142 1.82 -2.02 -7.82
CA LEU A 142 2.27 -0.62 -7.88
C LEU A 142 2.57 -0.06 -6.48
N ARG A 143 1.71 -0.35 -5.49
CA ARG A 143 1.96 0.07 -4.10
C ARG A 143 3.21 -0.56 -3.53
N ILE A 144 3.41 -1.87 -3.72
CA ILE A 144 4.64 -2.55 -3.31
C ILE A 144 5.85 -1.91 -3.99
N TYR A 145 5.76 -1.64 -5.29
CA TYR A 145 6.82 -0.95 -6.03
C TYR A 145 7.18 0.38 -5.35
N PHE A 146 6.22 1.28 -5.14
CA PHE A 146 6.45 2.57 -4.52
C PHE A 146 7.03 2.50 -3.10
N LEU A 147 6.58 1.53 -2.30
CA LEU A 147 6.93 1.38 -0.89
C LEU A 147 8.26 0.64 -0.67
N TYR A 148 8.74 -0.14 -1.66
CA TYR A 148 9.99 -0.89 -1.55
C TYR A 148 11.20 -0.22 -2.23
N LEU A 149 10.99 0.77 -3.11
CA LEU A 149 12.07 1.49 -3.83
C LEU A 149 13.25 1.90 -2.94
N GLY A 150 12.98 2.26 -1.68
CA GLY A 150 13.99 2.56 -0.67
C GLY A 150 13.52 3.67 0.27
N PRO A 151 14.44 4.42 0.91
CA PRO A 151 14.09 5.59 1.71
C PRO A 151 13.16 6.55 0.94
N PRO A 152 12.00 6.95 1.50
CA PRO A 152 11.03 7.81 0.79
C PRO A 152 11.62 9.13 0.29
N GLY A 153 12.51 9.74 1.08
CA GLY A 153 13.12 11.03 0.77
C GLY A 153 14.24 10.99 -0.27
N ARG A 154 14.49 9.87 -0.97
CA ARG A 154 15.45 9.79 -2.08
C ARG A 154 14.73 9.85 -3.42
N ASP A 155 15.47 10.31 -4.43
CA ASP A 155 14.99 10.31 -5.81
C ASP A 155 15.22 8.93 -6.42
N TYR A 156 14.28 8.53 -7.24
CA TYR A 156 14.32 7.26 -7.96
C TYR A 156 13.78 7.51 -9.35
N GLU A 157 14.30 6.76 -10.32
CA GLU A 157 13.72 6.67 -11.65
C GLU A 157 12.93 5.37 -11.78
N PHE A 158 11.90 5.39 -12.63
CA PHE A 158 11.10 4.21 -12.88
C PHE A 158 11.94 3.08 -13.48
N ARG A 159 11.73 1.86 -12.98
CA ARG A 159 12.41 0.65 -13.47
C ARG A 159 11.44 -0.51 -13.55
N TRP A 160 11.22 -1.00 -14.77
CA TRP A 160 10.37 -2.16 -15.05
C TRP A 160 10.70 -3.38 -14.20
N GLN A 161 11.98 -3.68 -14.00
CA GLN A 161 12.42 -4.84 -13.21
C GLN A 161 11.93 -4.74 -11.76
N GLY A 162 11.84 -3.53 -11.21
CA GLY A 162 11.31 -3.30 -9.87
C GLY A 162 9.81 -3.60 -9.79
N LEU A 163 9.03 -3.14 -10.76
CA LEU A 163 7.58 -3.40 -10.81
C LEU A 163 7.28 -4.89 -11.03
N VAL A 164 8.02 -5.56 -11.91
CA VAL A 164 7.91 -7.01 -12.12
C VAL A 164 8.21 -7.78 -10.82
N SER A 165 9.20 -7.34 -10.06
CA SER A 165 9.55 -7.95 -8.77
C SER A 165 8.44 -7.75 -7.72
N ALA A 166 7.84 -6.56 -7.68
CA ALA A 166 6.71 -6.24 -6.83
C ALA A 166 5.50 -7.15 -7.14
N HIS A 167 5.17 -7.31 -8.42
CA HIS A 167 4.08 -8.21 -8.83
C HIS A 167 4.37 -9.68 -8.51
N ARG A 168 5.61 -10.16 -8.71
CA ARG A 168 6.00 -11.52 -8.29
C ARG A 168 5.84 -11.72 -6.78
N PHE A 169 6.16 -10.71 -5.98
CA PHE A 169 5.95 -10.75 -4.54
C PHE A 169 4.47 -10.88 -4.17
N VAL A 170 3.58 -10.08 -4.80
CA VAL A 170 2.12 -10.19 -4.63
C VAL A 170 1.63 -11.61 -4.97
N GLN A 171 2.02 -12.14 -6.13
CA GLN A 171 1.68 -13.50 -6.55
C GLN A 171 2.19 -14.56 -5.56
N ARG A 172 3.39 -14.35 -5.01
CA ARG A 172 4.00 -15.26 -4.05
C ARG A 172 3.24 -15.29 -2.72
N VAL A 173 2.86 -14.13 -2.20
CA VAL A 173 2.07 -14.03 -0.97
C VAL A 173 0.71 -14.70 -1.16
N TRP A 174 0.05 -14.50 -2.31
CA TRP A 174 -1.18 -15.21 -2.65
C TRP A 174 -1.01 -16.73 -2.60
N GLN A 175 -0.02 -17.27 -3.32
CA GLN A 175 0.23 -18.72 -3.37
C GLN A 175 0.45 -19.34 -1.98
N LEU A 176 1.11 -18.59 -1.09
CA LEU A 176 1.38 -19.01 0.28
C LEU A 176 0.16 -18.93 1.19
N GLY A 177 -0.63 -17.85 1.08
CA GLY A 177 -1.74 -17.56 1.99
C GLY A 177 -3.07 -18.18 1.56
N SER A 178 -3.34 -18.31 0.25
CA SER A 178 -4.62 -18.83 -0.26
C SER A 178 -4.77 -20.34 -0.07
N ARG A 179 -3.71 -21.01 0.36
CA ARG A 179 -3.64 -22.45 0.66
C ARG A 179 -3.20 -22.69 2.11
N ALA A 180 -3.51 -21.74 2.99
CA ALA A 180 -3.17 -21.89 4.39
C ALA A 180 -3.91 -23.07 5.00
N GLU A 181 -3.22 -23.86 5.81
CA GLU A 181 -3.75 -25.07 6.47
C GLU A 181 -4.02 -24.79 7.96
N GLU A 182 -4.94 -25.54 8.57
CA GLU A 182 -5.27 -25.48 10.01
C GLU A 182 -4.19 -26.11 10.91
N ASP A 183 -2.93 -25.90 10.57
CA ASP A 183 -1.81 -26.38 11.38
C ASP A 183 -1.61 -25.46 12.59
N ALA A 184 -1.43 -26.05 13.77
CA ALA A 184 -1.05 -25.32 14.96
C ALA A 184 0.32 -24.64 14.77
N LEU A 185 0.43 -23.38 15.21
CA LEU A 185 1.72 -22.71 15.24
C LEU A 185 2.63 -23.34 16.28
N ASP A 186 3.79 -23.83 15.87
CA ASP A 186 4.86 -24.18 16.80
C ASP A 186 5.33 -22.96 17.60
N GLN A 187 5.85 -23.17 18.82
CA GLN A 187 6.28 -22.09 19.71
C GLN A 187 7.33 -21.18 19.06
N GLY A 188 8.24 -21.74 18.27
CA GLY A 188 9.25 -20.94 17.55
C GLY A 188 8.64 -20.06 16.46
N ALA A 189 7.60 -20.53 15.77
CA ALA A 189 6.87 -19.74 14.77
C ALA A 189 6.11 -18.59 15.42
N GLN A 190 5.49 -18.82 16.59
CA GLN A 190 4.82 -17.78 17.37
C GLN A 190 5.80 -16.67 17.77
N GLU A 191 6.97 -17.04 18.30
CA GLU A 191 8.02 -16.08 18.68
C GLU A 191 8.53 -15.29 17.47
N ARG A 192 8.82 -15.97 16.35
CA ARG A 192 9.26 -15.31 15.11
C ARG A 192 8.21 -14.32 14.58
N LEU A 193 6.92 -14.65 14.66
CA LEU A 193 5.85 -13.72 14.28
C LEU A 193 5.78 -12.51 15.20
N LEU A 194 5.97 -12.70 16.51
CA LEU A 194 6.00 -11.59 17.47
C LEU A 194 7.17 -10.64 17.17
N VAL A 195 8.36 -11.18 16.95
CA VAL A 195 9.55 -10.41 16.55
C VAL A 195 9.29 -9.68 15.24
N LEU A 196 8.68 -10.33 14.24
CA LEU A 196 8.33 -9.71 12.98
C LEU A 196 7.39 -8.51 13.17
N LYS A 197 6.30 -8.68 13.94
CA LYS A 197 5.33 -7.60 14.21
C LYS A 197 6.01 -6.38 14.81
N SER A 198 6.80 -6.58 15.87
CA SER A 198 7.53 -5.51 16.54
C SER A 198 8.53 -4.82 15.60
N ALA A 199 9.25 -5.60 14.79
CA ALA A 199 10.23 -5.07 13.86
C ALA A 199 9.59 -4.29 12.70
N VAL A 200 8.41 -4.71 12.21
CA VAL A 200 7.62 -3.96 11.22
C VAL A 200 7.12 -2.66 11.83
N ALA A 201 6.49 -2.71 12.99
CA ALA A 201 5.95 -1.52 13.68
C ALA A 201 7.06 -0.48 13.94
N ALA A 202 8.22 -0.90 14.45
CA ALA A 202 9.35 0.01 14.70
C ALA A 202 9.84 0.69 13.41
N ARG A 203 9.95 -0.07 12.30
CA ARG A 203 10.40 0.47 11.01
C ARG A 203 9.40 1.43 10.37
N VAL A 204 8.11 1.18 10.54
CA VAL A 204 7.04 2.10 10.13
C VAL A 204 7.17 3.42 10.90
N LEU A 205 7.31 3.38 12.23
CA LEU A 205 7.48 4.59 13.05
C LEU A 205 8.73 5.41 12.66
N GLN A 206 9.78 4.72 12.23
CA GLN A 206 11.01 5.33 11.68
C GLN A 206 10.86 5.85 10.23
N LYS A 207 9.66 5.81 9.64
CA LYS A 207 9.39 6.21 8.25
C LYS A 207 10.16 5.38 7.21
N LYS A 208 10.39 4.09 7.48
CA LYS A 208 11.14 3.16 6.60
C LYS A 208 10.27 2.01 6.06
N PRO A 209 9.26 2.30 5.22
CA PRO A 209 8.35 1.29 4.65
C PRO A 209 9.10 0.17 3.91
N HIS A 210 10.14 0.52 3.14
CA HIS A 210 10.97 -0.43 2.41
C HIS A 210 11.62 -1.48 3.32
N THR A 211 12.14 -1.06 4.47
CA THR A 211 12.73 -2.02 5.44
C THR A 211 11.68 -2.82 6.18
N ALA A 212 10.50 -2.23 6.45
CA ALA A 212 9.39 -2.94 7.07
C ALA A 212 8.91 -4.07 6.16
N LEU A 213 8.74 -3.77 4.87
CA LEU A 213 8.41 -4.77 3.86
C LEU A 213 9.51 -5.83 3.70
N ALA A 214 10.79 -5.42 3.71
CA ALA A 214 11.90 -6.36 3.66
C ALA A 214 11.89 -7.37 4.82
N ALA A 215 11.43 -6.97 6.02
CA ALA A 215 11.26 -7.89 7.14
C ALA A 215 10.18 -8.95 6.87
N ILE A 216 9.05 -8.52 6.29
CA ILE A 216 7.96 -9.42 5.89
C ILE A 216 8.43 -10.39 4.79
N MET A 217 9.12 -9.86 3.76
CA MET A 217 9.75 -10.64 2.70
C MET A 217 10.72 -11.68 3.27
N GLY A 218 11.54 -11.30 4.25
CA GLY A 218 12.47 -12.19 4.94
C GLY A 218 11.77 -13.30 5.70
N TYR A 219 10.65 -13.00 6.37
CA TYR A 219 9.86 -14.01 7.08
C TYR A 219 9.28 -15.08 6.15
N ILE A 220 8.75 -14.67 5.00
CA ILE A 220 8.13 -15.60 4.05
C ILE A 220 9.15 -16.31 3.13
N LYS A 221 10.40 -15.86 3.14
CA LYS A 221 11.46 -16.41 2.29
C LYS A 221 11.65 -17.90 2.57
N GLY A 222 11.63 -18.72 1.51
CA GLY A 222 11.86 -20.17 1.59
C GLY A 222 10.69 -21.01 2.12
N LYS A 223 9.64 -20.40 2.67
CA LYS A 223 8.44 -21.14 3.11
C LYS A 223 7.70 -21.73 1.93
N GLN A 224 7.19 -22.95 2.01
CA GLN A 224 6.37 -23.51 0.91
C GLN A 224 4.87 -23.26 1.10
N ARG A 225 4.44 -23.11 2.35
CA ARG A 225 3.08 -22.78 2.78
C ARG A 225 3.13 -21.91 4.03
N LEU A 226 1.99 -21.30 4.35
CA LEU A 226 1.77 -20.62 5.64
C LEU A 226 0.70 -21.41 6.42
N THR A 227 0.82 -21.46 7.75
CA THR A 227 -0.34 -21.87 8.55
C THR A 227 -1.42 -20.78 8.51
N LYS A 228 -2.66 -21.14 8.84
CA LYS A 228 -3.79 -20.20 8.98
C LYS A 228 -3.42 -18.98 9.83
N ALA A 229 -2.77 -19.21 10.97
CA ALA A 229 -2.36 -18.12 11.85
C ALA A 229 -1.21 -17.26 11.29
N GLU A 230 -0.25 -17.84 10.56
CA GLU A 230 0.76 -17.05 9.85
C GLU A 230 0.12 -16.19 8.75
N ALA A 231 -0.76 -16.78 7.94
CA ALA A 231 -1.45 -16.10 6.85
C ALA A 231 -2.26 -14.90 7.38
N LEU A 232 -2.97 -15.06 8.50
CA LEU A 232 -3.67 -13.96 9.17
C LEU A 232 -2.73 -12.83 9.58
N VAL A 233 -1.59 -13.15 10.20
CA VAL A 233 -0.63 -12.12 10.64
C VAL A 233 0.01 -11.42 9.44
N ILE A 234 0.44 -12.17 8.43
CA ILE A 234 1.09 -11.63 7.24
C ILE A 234 0.10 -10.74 6.46
N ALA A 235 -1.14 -11.16 6.28
CA ALA A 235 -2.16 -10.33 5.64
C ALA A 235 -2.43 -9.04 6.42
N LYS A 236 -2.48 -9.09 7.76
CA LYS A 236 -2.61 -7.87 8.59
C LYS A 236 -1.42 -6.93 8.45
N LEU A 237 -0.19 -7.47 8.47
CA LEU A 237 1.03 -6.66 8.30
C LEU A 237 1.15 -6.07 6.89
N LEU A 238 0.67 -6.79 5.87
CA LEU A 238 0.68 -6.34 4.48
C LEU A 238 -0.46 -5.40 4.14
N ARG A 239 -1.51 -5.30 4.95
CA ARG A 239 -2.67 -4.44 4.67
C ARG A 239 -2.34 -3.00 4.23
N PRO A 240 -1.43 -2.24 4.88
CA PRO A 240 -1.07 -0.91 4.40
C PRO A 240 -0.24 -0.93 3.09
N PHE A 241 0.34 -2.07 2.72
CA PHE A 241 1.10 -2.26 1.48
C PHE A 241 0.21 -2.72 0.33
N THR A 242 -0.57 -3.78 0.53
CA THR A 242 -1.39 -4.47 -0.48
C THR A 242 -2.83 -4.64 0.04
N PRO A 243 -3.63 -3.57 0.07
CA PRO A 243 -4.92 -3.57 0.74
C PRO A 243 -5.91 -4.58 0.11
N PHE A 244 -5.86 -4.83 -1.20
CA PHE A 244 -6.79 -5.74 -1.87
C PHE A 244 -6.45 -7.22 -1.62
N LEU A 245 -5.18 -7.60 -1.82
CA LEU A 245 -4.66 -8.93 -1.53
C LEU A 245 -4.88 -9.27 -0.06
N SER A 246 -4.59 -8.33 0.84
CA SER A 246 -4.73 -8.56 2.28
C SER A 246 -6.19 -8.78 2.66
N ALA A 247 -7.12 -8.00 2.10
CA ALA A 247 -8.55 -8.20 2.34
C ALA A 247 -9.02 -9.56 1.82
N GLU A 248 -8.59 -9.97 0.61
CA GLU A 248 -8.96 -11.28 0.07
C GLU A 248 -8.40 -12.43 0.89
N LEU A 249 -7.13 -12.35 1.32
CA LEU A 249 -6.55 -13.37 2.17
C LEU A 249 -7.23 -13.44 3.54
N LEU A 250 -7.54 -12.31 4.17
CA LEU A 250 -8.27 -12.29 5.43
C LEU A 250 -9.66 -12.91 5.27
N TYR A 251 -10.36 -12.63 4.18
CA TYR A 251 -11.66 -13.23 3.87
C TYR A 251 -11.57 -14.75 3.70
N LEU A 252 -10.63 -15.23 2.88
CA LEU A 252 -10.45 -16.66 2.64
C LEU A 252 -10.05 -17.40 3.92
N VAL A 253 -9.12 -16.83 4.68
CA VAL A 253 -8.58 -17.47 5.89
C VAL A 253 -9.59 -17.44 7.05
N ALA A 254 -10.50 -16.47 7.09
CA ALA A 254 -11.61 -16.46 8.04
C ALA A 254 -12.74 -17.46 7.68
N ALA A 255 -12.80 -17.91 6.43
CA ALA A 255 -13.78 -18.89 5.95
C ALA A 255 -13.27 -20.34 6.03
N LEU A 256 -11.97 -20.55 6.24
CA LEU A 256 -11.38 -21.82 6.67
C LEU A 256 -11.73 -22.07 8.12
#